data_AF-A0A067PWM8-F1
#
_entry.id   AF-A0A067PWM8-F1
#
_cell.length_a   1.000
_cell.length_b   1.000
_cell.length_c   1.000
_cell.angle_alpha   90.00
_cell.angle_beta   90.00
_cell.angle_gamma   90.00
#
_symmetry.space_group_name_H-M   'P 1'
#
loop_
_entity.id
_entity.type
_entity.pdbx_description
1 polymer ?
#
loop_
_entity_poly.entity_id
_entity_poly.type
_entity_poly.pdbx_seq_one_letter_code
_entity_poly.pdbx_strand_id
1 'polypeptide(L)'
;MEMSYHDPEPISDVGGFVDSPVSLMDVQAEIPLPAGGSSQLIPPPVKSAVEMETEQFLAQIMPAELAAPMVEEALLEESSYAAPPLKAAVKPGALPKIQKKWKWSGKLLVEFNADQTTELCDITISDPTDPIPGCLKLSICFNSADHIRFRKLHDIADLNAILPACTTVAQAAKVGPQEASDLDAIQTLAKYMDNRNLITFAAMSVNDETVGILLVFSSVTGSLSNRFKVPADLRDTGLLVAVLLPWRLPSDNYSKLEWVRSHSSLSKDPIDISRLITSPLPHSRLHLAVARSIHLLQFPKWLLDHMSVQPPRPYCVWWTPADGSTTHKGFETNALKTLMRHCGAKDVGHKADVRVVFIHIGALTTLCKLPALVERRCKRPEIQFITYGSHESVPPEQWGVREIYPLGGIVTFTPSALLQTPFGAFKLMRQLAEHPLWECYILPSVLGFIIKHQCGDGDPASLLNDNEFMHLDLIEMIEEGEISLIDAPSLNRRWSTDTNSEGLYRRPQAHLTDLLPMKAADRLRFSVQAFTARYANVPPARLASNLEGDISRDLSNMQTQPAIMAEYRRYVIIKGPSDDHLPWDKDV
;
A
#
# COMPACT_ATOMS: atom_id res chain seq x y z
N MET A 1 -23.47 -54.47 24.69
CA MET A 1 -23.40 -53.14 25.32
C MET A 1 -23.76 -52.16 24.23
N GLU A 2 -25.06 -52.08 23.94
CA GLU A 2 -25.66 -51.26 22.88
C GLU A 2 -26.10 -49.94 23.51
N MET A 3 -25.65 -48.82 22.96
CA MET A 3 -26.11 -47.50 23.39
C MET A 3 -27.23 -47.04 22.46
N SER A 4 -28.44 -46.99 23.01
CA SER A 4 -29.63 -46.43 22.39
C SER A 4 -29.54 -44.90 22.33
N TYR A 5 -29.73 -44.34 21.13
CA TYR A 5 -30.00 -42.93 20.95
C TYR A 5 -31.47 -42.64 21.26
N HIS A 6 -31.71 -41.71 22.18
CA HIS A 6 -33.02 -41.10 22.43
C HIS A 6 -33.15 -39.86 21.55
N ASP A 7 -34.12 -39.88 20.63
CA ASP A 7 -34.62 -38.68 19.94
C ASP A 7 -35.48 -37.84 20.90
N PRO A 8 -35.35 -36.50 20.92
CA PRO A 8 -36.32 -35.64 21.58
C PRO A 8 -37.46 -35.25 20.62
N GLU A 9 -38.68 -35.35 21.15
CA GLU A 9 -39.95 -34.97 20.51
C GLU A 9 -40.06 -33.48 20.14
N PRO A 10 -40.93 -33.13 19.17
CA PRO A 10 -41.11 -31.75 18.72
C PRO A 10 -42.07 -30.98 19.63
N ILE A 11 -41.68 -29.76 20.00
CA ILE A 11 -42.55 -28.79 20.67
C ILE A 11 -43.35 -28.04 19.60
N SER A 12 -44.67 -28.24 19.61
CA SER A 12 -45.65 -27.49 18.83
C SER A 12 -46.10 -26.21 19.55
N ASP A 13 -46.32 -25.17 18.73
CA ASP A 13 -47.15 -23.98 18.93
C ASP A 13 -46.93 -23.07 20.15
N VAL A 14 -46.71 -21.77 19.88
CA VAL A 14 -47.67 -20.67 20.10
C VAL A 14 -47.01 -19.34 19.67
N GLY A 15 -47.72 -18.54 18.86
CA GLY A 15 -47.53 -17.09 18.85
C GLY A 15 -47.49 -16.43 17.48
N GLY A 16 -48.64 -16.36 16.80
CA GLY A 16 -48.80 -15.51 15.62
C GLY A 16 -48.71 -14.02 15.99
N PHE A 17 -47.73 -13.34 15.42
CA PHE A 17 -47.69 -11.88 15.33
C PHE A 17 -48.06 -11.47 13.90
N VAL A 18 -49.13 -10.69 13.79
CA VAL A 18 -49.63 -10.10 12.56
C VAL A 18 -48.87 -8.79 12.36
N ASP A 19 -47.89 -8.76 11.47
CA ASP A 19 -47.27 -7.51 11.03
C ASP A 19 -48.02 -6.98 9.80
N SER A 20 -48.76 -5.89 10.02
CA SER A 20 -49.23 -5.00 8.95
C SER A 20 -48.08 -4.11 8.49
N PRO A 21 -47.95 -3.81 7.18
CA PRO A 21 -46.89 -2.95 6.68
C PRO A 21 -47.14 -1.50 7.09
N VAL A 22 -46.20 -0.92 7.84
CA VAL A 22 -46.15 0.52 8.12
C VAL A 22 -45.79 1.25 6.82
N SER A 23 -46.77 1.97 6.29
CA SER A 23 -46.62 2.95 5.22
C SER A 23 -45.73 4.10 5.70
N LEU A 24 -44.60 4.30 5.03
CA LEU A 24 -43.64 5.37 5.27
C LEU A 24 -43.73 6.36 4.12
N MET A 25 -44.73 7.24 4.18
CA MET A 25 -44.79 8.47 3.39
C MET A 25 -45.18 9.64 4.29
N ASP A 26 -44.59 10.79 3.95
CA ASP A 26 -44.84 12.14 4.47
C ASP A 26 -44.18 12.56 5.79
N VAL A 27 -42.90 12.95 5.68
CA VAL A 27 -42.36 14.10 6.43
C VAL A 27 -41.54 14.96 5.46
N GLN A 28 -42.19 15.92 4.81
CA GLN A 28 -41.52 17.05 4.15
C GLN A 28 -41.09 18.05 5.22
N ALA A 29 -39.78 18.25 5.37
CA ALA A 29 -39.22 19.41 6.07
C ALA A 29 -38.48 20.26 5.03
N GLU A 30 -39.03 21.43 4.73
CA GLU A 30 -38.42 22.44 3.86
C GLU A 30 -37.14 22.97 4.50
N ILE A 31 -36.01 22.82 3.80
CA ILE A 31 -34.74 23.50 4.12
C ILE A 31 -34.53 24.58 3.05
N PRO A 32 -34.37 25.86 3.42
CA PRO A 32 -34.22 26.94 2.45
C PRO A 32 -32.84 26.92 1.80
N LEU A 33 -32.81 26.91 0.47
CA LEU A 33 -31.62 27.10 -0.35
C LEU A 33 -31.13 28.57 -0.28
N PRO A 34 -29.82 28.83 -0.15
CA PRO A 34 -29.29 30.17 -0.31
C PRO A 34 -29.20 30.55 -1.80
N ALA A 35 -29.55 31.80 -2.08
CA ALA A 35 -29.58 32.42 -3.39
C ALA A 35 -28.18 32.49 -4.05
N GLY A 36 -28.15 32.22 -5.36
CA GLY A 36 -26.97 32.32 -6.20
C GLY A 36 -26.45 33.75 -6.34
N GLY A 37 -25.16 33.92 -6.05
CA GLY A 37 -24.38 35.12 -6.32
C GLY A 37 -23.42 34.87 -7.49
N SER A 38 -23.56 35.66 -8.54
CA SER A 38 -22.66 35.79 -9.68
C SER A 38 -21.23 36.18 -9.24
N SER A 39 -20.22 35.40 -9.63
CA SER A 39 -18.81 35.75 -9.35
C SER A 39 -18.16 36.46 -10.55
N GLN A 40 -17.76 37.69 -10.28
CA GLN A 40 -16.96 38.56 -11.13
C GLN A 40 -15.46 38.19 -11.04
N LEU A 41 -14.71 38.64 -12.05
CA LEU A 41 -13.26 38.53 -12.20
C LEU A 41 -12.49 39.02 -10.96
N ILE A 42 -11.62 38.16 -10.42
CA ILE A 42 -10.72 38.44 -9.29
C ILE A 42 -9.48 39.20 -9.80
N PRO A 43 -9.12 40.38 -9.25
CA PRO A 43 -7.82 41.01 -9.49
C PRO A 43 -6.70 40.30 -8.68
N PRO A 44 -5.44 40.38 -9.11
CA PRO A 44 -4.34 39.67 -8.48
C PRO A 44 -4.13 40.11 -7.01
N PRO A 45 -3.64 39.21 -6.15
CA PRO A 45 -3.53 39.46 -4.73
C PRO A 45 -2.47 40.54 -4.45
N VAL A 46 -2.84 41.50 -3.59
CA VAL A 46 -1.92 42.45 -2.98
C VAL A 46 -1.00 41.66 -2.05
N LYS A 47 0.32 41.69 -2.33
CA LYS A 47 1.35 41.04 -1.50
C LYS A 47 1.23 41.52 -0.06
N SER A 48 1.35 40.60 0.89
CA SER A 48 1.23 40.92 2.32
C SER A 48 2.44 41.73 2.80
N ALA A 49 2.25 42.57 3.83
CA ALA A 49 3.35 43.35 4.42
C ALA A 49 4.53 42.47 4.88
N VAL A 50 4.24 41.21 5.25
CA VAL A 50 5.23 40.21 5.65
C VAL A 50 6.07 39.75 4.46
N GLU A 51 5.48 39.61 3.27
CA GLU A 51 6.22 39.27 2.04
C GLU A 51 7.14 40.41 1.60
N MET A 52 6.71 41.66 1.77
CA MET A 52 7.56 42.83 1.51
C MET A 52 8.75 42.93 2.47
N GLU A 53 8.55 42.67 3.76
CA GLU A 53 9.65 42.62 4.74
C GLU A 53 10.61 41.48 4.44
N THR A 54 10.09 40.34 3.98
CA THR A 54 10.90 39.18 3.58
C THR A 54 11.72 39.46 2.32
N GLU A 55 11.14 40.11 1.30
CA GLU A 55 11.87 40.55 0.10
C GLU A 55 12.94 41.59 0.43
N GLN A 56 12.65 42.55 1.34
CA GLN A 56 13.65 43.53 1.80
C GLN A 56 14.81 42.88 2.56
N PHE A 57 14.52 41.90 3.43
CA PHE A 57 15.54 41.16 4.15
C PHE A 57 16.42 40.32 3.21
N LEU A 58 15.81 39.63 2.24
CA LEU A 58 16.55 38.85 1.24
C LEU A 58 17.41 39.72 0.33
N ALA A 59 16.94 40.91 -0.03
CA ALA A 59 17.73 41.90 -0.79
C ALA A 59 18.94 42.42 0.00
N GLN A 60 18.90 42.37 1.34
CA GLN A 60 19.97 42.86 2.20
C GLN A 60 21.08 41.82 2.45
N ILE A 61 20.82 40.54 2.19
CA ILE A 61 21.71 39.43 2.54
C ILE A 61 22.34 38.78 1.31
N MET A 62 21.80 38.99 0.11
CA MET A 62 22.42 38.48 -1.11
C MET A 62 23.67 39.28 -1.52
N PRO A 63 24.83 38.63 -1.72
CA PRO A 63 26.02 39.27 -2.28
C PRO A 63 25.74 39.84 -3.67
N ALA A 64 26.26 41.03 -3.97
CA ALA A 64 25.98 41.75 -5.21
C ALA A 64 26.36 40.97 -6.49
N GLU A 65 27.28 39.99 -6.38
CA GLU A 65 27.70 39.16 -7.52
C GLU A 65 26.61 38.17 -8.00
N LEU A 66 25.60 37.88 -7.17
CA LEU A 66 24.49 36.96 -7.52
C LEU A 66 23.20 37.69 -7.92
N ALA A 67 23.17 39.02 -7.83
CA ALA A 67 21.98 39.84 -8.12
C ALA A 67 21.95 40.39 -9.57
N ALA A 68 22.92 40.04 -10.41
CA ALA A 68 22.95 40.51 -11.79
C ALA A 68 22.00 39.69 -12.69
N PRO A 69 21.15 40.34 -13.51
CA PRO A 69 20.29 39.64 -14.46
C PRO A 69 21.15 38.98 -15.55
N MET A 70 20.95 37.67 -15.77
CA MET A 70 21.64 36.93 -16.82
C MET A 70 21.25 37.50 -18.19
N VAL A 71 22.21 38.10 -18.88
CA VAL A 71 22.08 38.50 -20.29
C VAL A 71 22.28 37.24 -21.14
N GLU A 72 21.22 36.85 -21.84
CA GLU A 72 21.21 35.74 -22.79
C GLU A 72 21.73 36.26 -24.14
N GLU A 73 23.02 36.06 -24.41
CA GLU A 73 23.66 36.47 -25.66
C GLU A 73 23.59 35.34 -26.69
N ALA A 74 22.78 35.58 -27.72
CA ALA A 74 22.67 34.78 -28.93
C ALA A 74 23.96 34.85 -29.74
N LEU A 75 24.46 33.70 -30.20
CA LEU A 75 25.53 33.61 -31.18
C LEU A 75 25.06 32.84 -32.41
N LEU A 76 24.89 33.59 -33.49
CA LEU A 76 24.93 33.11 -34.87
C LEU A 76 26.10 33.81 -35.57
N GLU A 77 26.68 33.06 -36.53
CA GLU A 77 27.54 33.52 -37.64
C GLU A 77 28.97 33.95 -37.30
N GLU A 78 29.98 33.81 -38.15
CA GLU A 78 30.33 32.95 -39.29
C GLU A 78 31.76 33.40 -39.68
N SER A 79 32.50 32.54 -40.41
CA SER A 79 33.73 32.84 -41.18
C SER A 79 35.03 33.10 -40.37
N SER A 80 36.24 32.81 -40.86
CA SER A 80 36.73 32.61 -42.22
C SER A 80 38.02 31.77 -42.25
N TYR A 81 38.30 31.25 -43.44
CA TYR A 81 39.46 30.44 -43.81
C TYR A 81 40.78 31.24 -43.77
N ALA A 82 41.82 30.65 -43.17
CA ALA A 82 43.21 30.91 -43.54
C ALA A 82 44.03 29.60 -43.50
N ALA A 83 44.80 29.36 -44.56
CA ALA A 83 45.63 28.18 -44.79
C ALA A 83 46.94 28.19 -43.94
N PRO A 84 47.64 27.05 -43.78
CA PRO A 84 48.50 26.76 -42.64
C PRO A 84 49.99 27.11 -42.86
N PRO A 85 50.77 27.40 -41.80
CA PRO A 85 52.22 27.22 -41.84
C PRO A 85 52.61 25.78 -41.52
N LEU A 86 53.56 25.28 -42.31
CA LEU A 86 54.16 23.95 -42.22
C LEU A 86 54.97 23.75 -40.92
N LYS A 87 54.63 22.66 -40.23
CA LYS A 87 55.51 21.71 -39.52
C LYS A 87 56.53 22.27 -38.52
N ALA A 88 56.18 22.21 -37.23
CA ALA A 88 57.09 21.83 -36.16
C ALA A 88 56.69 20.44 -35.65
N ALA A 89 57.68 19.54 -35.52
CA ALA A 89 57.49 18.14 -35.16
C ALA A 89 56.84 18.00 -33.77
N VAL A 90 55.56 17.61 -33.76
CA VAL A 90 54.81 17.24 -32.56
C VAL A 90 55.34 15.88 -32.08
N LYS A 91 55.92 15.88 -30.88
CA LYS A 91 56.27 14.65 -30.14
C LYS A 91 55.04 13.75 -30.06
N PRO A 92 55.17 12.42 -30.23
CA PRO A 92 54.04 11.50 -30.10
C PRO A 92 53.37 11.71 -28.74
N GLY A 93 52.10 12.11 -28.78
CA GLY A 93 51.28 12.35 -27.60
C GLY A 93 51.24 11.10 -26.73
N ALA A 94 51.46 11.29 -25.44
CA ALA A 94 51.34 10.22 -24.45
C ALA A 94 49.96 9.55 -24.60
N LEU A 95 49.95 8.23 -24.75
CA LEU A 95 48.73 7.42 -24.77
C LEU A 95 47.83 7.82 -23.58
N PRO A 96 46.51 7.96 -23.79
CA PRO A 96 45.58 8.31 -22.72
C PRO A 96 45.74 7.32 -21.58
N LYS A 97 46.12 7.83 -20.42
CA LYS A 97 46.38 7.05 -19.20
C LYS A 97 45.06 6.39 -18.81
N ILE A 98 44.90 5.11 -19.13
CA ILE A 98 43.72 4.31 -18.77
C ILE A 98 43.54 4.45 -17.26
N GLN A 99 42.43 5.07 -16.84
CA GLN A 99 42.14 5.24 -15.43
C GLN A 99 41.95 3.85 -14.82
N LYS A 100 42.80 3.52 -13.83
CA LYS A 100 42.72 2.26 -13.10
C LYS A 100 41.35 2.21 -12.42
N LYS A 101 40.47 1.31 -12.88
CA LYS A 101 39.18 1.07 -12.25
C LYS A 101 39.42 0.69 -10.78
N TRP A 102 38.71 1.35 -9.88
CA TRP A 102 38.82 1.09 -8.45
C TRP A 102 38.37 -0.35 -8.14
N LYS A 103 39.13 -1.02 -7.27
CA LYS A 103 38.87 -2.38 -6.80
C LYS A 103 39.27 -2.46 -5.33
N TRP A 104 38.43 -3.07 -4.52
CA TRP A 104 38.75 -3.44 -3.14
C TRP A 104 38.66 -4.95 -2.98
N SER A 105 39.52 -5.51 -2.13
CA SER A 105 39.56 -6.94 -1.82
C SER A 105 39.78 -7.11 -0.31
N GLY A 106 39.08 -8.07 0.28
CA GLY A 106 39.16 -8.32 1.72
C GLY A 106 38.24 -9.46 2.16
N LYS A 107 38.25 -9.74 3.46
CA LYS A 107 37.55 -10.89 4.03
C LYS A 107 36.06 -10.61 4.21
N LEU A 108 35.20 -11.57 3.87
CA LEU A 108 33.79 -11.56 4.23
C LEU A 108 33.56 -12.34 5.51
N LEU A 109 33.10 -11.64 6.54
CA LEU A 109 32.73 -12.22 7.83
C LEU A 109 31.21 -12.28 7.97
N VAL A 110 30.68 -13.41 8.42
CA VAL A 110 29.25 -13.61 8.68
C VAL A 110 29.05 -13.89 10.16
N GLU A 111 28.09 -13.20 10.77
CA GLU A 111 27.70 -13.39 12.15
C GLU A 111 26.48 -14.32 12.22
N PHE A 112 26.66 -15.51 12.79
CA PHE A 112 25.57 -16.49 12.95
C PHE A 112 24.89 -16.36 14.31
N ASN A 113 25.65 -15.98 15.34
CA ASN A 113 25.20 -15.73 16.71
C ASN A 113 25.92 -14.48 17.24
N ALA A 114 25.36 -13.83 18.26
CA ALA A 114 25.88 -12.58 18.84
C ALA A 114 27.36 -12.63 19.25
N ASP A 115 27.91 -13.82 19.49
CA ASP A 115 29.29 -14.03 19.92
C ASP A 115 30.15 -14.80 18.90
N GLN A 116 29.58 -15.22 17.75
CA GLN A 116 30.27 -16.04 16.77
C GLN A 116 30.26 -15.38 15.39
N THR A 117 31.40 -14.76 15.07
CA THR A 117 31.72 -14.29 13.72
C THR A 117 32.64 -15.31 13.05
N THR A 118 32.23 -15.81 11.89
CA THR A 118 33.03 -16.76 11.09
C THR A 118 33.39 -16.14 9.75
N GLU A 119 34.62 -16.38 9.31
CA GLU A 119 35.05 -16.04 7.95
C GLU A 119 34.38 -16.96 6.94
N LEU A 120 33.69 -16.39 5.95
CA LEU A 120 32.99 -17.13 4.91
C LEU A 120 33.89 -17.37 3.70
N CYS A 121 34.47 -16.32 3.15
CA CYS A 121 35.41 -16.35 2.01
C CYS A 121 36.08 -14.99 1.80
N ASP A 122 37.05 -14.92 0.89
CA ASP A 122 37.61 -13.66 0.41
C ASP A 122 36.79 -13.10 -0.76
N ILE A 123 36.51 -11.80 -0.71
CA ILE A 123 35.66 -11.13 -1.69
C ILE A 123 36.36 -9.95 -2.34
N THR A 124 35.84 -9.57 -3.50
CA THR A 124 36.23 -8.39 -4.25
C THR A 124 35.01 -7.53 -4.50
N ILE A 125 35.15 -6.22 -4.25
CA ILE A 125 34.21 -5.20 -4.73
C ILE A 125 34.83 -4.50 -5.93
N SER A 126 34.17 -4.61 -7.10
CA SER A 126 34.64 -4.04 -8.36
C SER A 126 33.54 -3.31 -9.10
N ASP A 127 33.96 -2.60 -10.15
CA ASP A 127 33.06 -1.92 -11.09
C ASP A 127 32.05 -1.00 -10.38
N PRO A 128 32.50 -0.08 -9.50
CA PRO A 128 31.59 0.86 -8.89
C PRO A 128 31.01 1.78 -9.97
N THR A 129 29.72 2.09 -9.85
CA THR A 129 29.07 3.11 -10.69
C THR A 129 29.68 4.48 -10.44
N ASP A 130 29.52 5.39 -11.40
CA ASP A 130 29.99 6.76 -11.23
C ASP A 130 29.40 7.40 -9.96
N PRO A 131 30.24 8.03 -9.11
CA PRO A 131 29.76 8.62 -7.88
C PRO A 131 28.90 9.85 -8.17
N ILE A 132 27.75 9.93 -7.51
CA ILE A 132 26.94 11.15 -7.53
C ILE A 132 27.77 12.29 -6.90
N PRO A 133 27.90 13.46 -7.55
CA PRO A 133 28.66 14.59 -7.01
C PRO A 133 28.20 14.96 -5.60
N GLY A 134 29.14 15.11 -4.67
CA GLY A 134 28.85 15.44 -3.27
C GLY A 134 28.38 14.28 -2.39
N CYS A 135 28.17 13.08 -2.95
CA CYS A 135 27.80 11.89 -2.18
C CYS A 135 29.02 11.09 -1.71
N LEU A 136 28.78 10.24 -0.70
CA LEU A 136 29.76 9.30 -0.15
C LEU A 136 30.22 8.30 -1.21
N LYS A 137 31.53 7.98 -1.23
CA LYS A 137 32.12 7.06 -2.20
C LYS A 137 32.59 5.77 -1.54
N LEU A 138 32.44 4.64 -2.22
CA LEU A 138 32.96 3.34 -1.79
C LEU A 138 34.46 3.40 -1.51
N SER A 139 35.23 4.08 -2.37
CA SER A 139 36.67 4.22 -2.18
C SER A 139 37.08 4.91 -0.88
N ILE A 140 36.21 5.77 -0.33
CA ILE A 140 36.45 6.46 0.95
C ILE A 140 36.09 5.51 2.10
N CYS A 141 34.94 4.84 2.04
CA CYS A 141 34.49 3.92 3.09
C CYS A 141 35.38 2.68 3.26
N PHE A 142 36.08 2.28 2.19
CA PHE A 142 36.92 1.09 2.17
C PHE A 142 38.41 1.38 2.33
N ASN A 143 38.80 2.64 2.55
CA ASN A 143 40.21 3.01 2.65
C ASN A 143 40.91 2.38 3.87
N SER A 144 40.16 2.10 4.94
CA SER A 144 40.67 1.52 6.19
C SER A 144 40.00 0.18 6.57
N ALA A 145 39.19 -0.39 5.68
CA ALA A 145 38.46 -1.62 5.95
C ALA A 145 39.20 -2.82 5.35
N ASP A 146 39.62 -3.75 6.20
CA ASP A 146 40.24 -5.02 5.77
C ASP A 146 39.21 -6.15 5.57
N HIS A 147 38.00 -5.96 6.11
CA HIS A 147 36.93 -6.94 6.07
C HIS A 147 35.56 -6.29 6.05
N ILE A 148 34.56 -7.02 5.54
CA ILE A 148 33.14 -6.68 5.62
C ILE A 148 32.46 -7.66 6.56
N ARG A 149 31.58 -7.16 7.43
CA ARG A 149 30.82 -8.00 8.35
C ARG A 149 29.33 -7.94 8.02
N PHE A 150 28.77 -9.07 7.62
CA PHE A 150 27.32 -9.27 7.49
C PHE A 150 26.78 -9.79 8.82
N ARG A 151 26.05 -8.93 9.53
CA ARG A 151 25.53 -9.25 10.87
C ARG A 151 24.31 -10.16 10.84
N LYS A 152 23.43 -9.95 9.85
CA LYS A 152 22.16 -10.66 9.77
C LYS A 152 21.61 -10.66 8.34
N LEU A 153 20.92 -11.73 7.98
CA LEU A 153 20.08 -11.78 6.80
C LEU A 153 18.66 -11.31 7.17
N HIS A 154 18.14 -10.39 6.39
CA HIS A 154 16.84 -9.75 6.56
C HIS A 154 15.92 -10.12 5.40
N ASP A 155 14.62 -10.18 5.65
CA ASP A 155 13.66 -10.29 4.55
C ASP A 155 13.68 -8.97 3.74
N ILE A 156 13.46 -9.04 2.43
CA ILE A 156 13.29 -7.84 1.59
C ILE A 156 12.22 -6.89 2.14
N ALA A 157 11.19 -7.41 2.82
CA ALA A 157 10.16 -6.61 3.49
C ALA A 157 10.74 -5.68 4.57
N ASP A 158 11.79 -6.09 5.29
CA ASP A 158 12.46 -5.30 6.33
C ASP A 158 13.08 -4.01 5.78
N LEU A 159 13.40 -4.00 4.48
CA LEU A 159 14.00 -2.86 3.81
C LEU A 159 13.15 -1.59 3.93
N ASN A 160 11.83 -1.74 4.01
CA ASN A 160 10.92 -0.60 4.15
C ASN A 160 11.06 0.10 5.51
N ALA A 161 11.53 -0.59 6.54
CA ALA A 161 11.84 0.01 7.83
C ALA A 161 13.22 0.71 7.82
N ILE A 162 14.16 0.21 7.01
CA ILE A 162 15.55 0.71 6.97
C ILE A 162 15.68 1.96 6.10
N LEU A 163 15.08 1.94 4.90
CA LEU A 163 15.29 2.98 3.89
C LEU A 163 14.91 4.41 4.32
N PRO A 164 13.88 4.66 5.14
CA PRO A 164 13.57 6.01 5.60
C PRO A 164 14.71 6.70 6.35
N ALA A 165 15.60 5.92 6.97
CA ALA A 165 16.80 6.44 7.65
C ALA A 165 17.95 6.76 6.67
N CYS A 166 17.89 6.26 5.43
CA CYS A 166 18.93 6.43 4.42
C CYS A 166 18.60 7.54 3.42
N THR A 167 19.62 8.04 2.73
CA THR A 167 19.46 8.84 1.51
C THR A 167 19.29 7.95 0.28
N THR A 168 19.23 8.57 -0.90
CA THR A 168 19.32 7.85 -2.17
C THR A 168 20.65 7.08 -2.29
N VAL A 169 20.65 6.09 -3.18
CA VAL A 169 21.84 5.31 -3.55
C VAL A 169 22.97 6.24 -3.99
N ALA A 170 24.12 6.16 -3.33
CA ALA A 170 25.29 6.95 -3.69
C ALA A 170 26.12 6.26 -4.79
N GLN A 171 26.32 4.95 -4.67
CA GLN A 171 27.01 4.10 -5.66
C GLN A 171 26.49 2.66 -5.57
N ALA A 172 26.55 1.93 -6.68
CA ALA A 172 26.42 0.48 -6.71
C ALA A 172 27.73 -0.16 -7.17
N ALA A 173 27.99 -1.41 -6.79
CA ALA A 173 29.17 -2.15 -7.20
C ALA A 173 28.90 -3.66 -7.24
N LYS A 174 29.73 -4.39 -7.98
CA LYS A 174 29.72 -5.85 -8.02
C LYS A 174 30.43 -6.40 -6.80
N VAL A 175 29.83 -7.39 -6.14
CA VAL A 175 30.51 -8.20 -5.11
C VAL A 175 30.75 -9.58 -5.69
N GLY A 176 32.02 -9.91 -5.88
CA GLY A 176 32.47 -11.17 -6.47
C GLY A 176 33.50 -11.88 -5.60
N PRO A 177 33.88 -13.11 -5.97
CA PRO A 177 34.96 -13.83 -5.30
C PRO A 177 36.31 -13.15 -5.55
N GLN A 178 37.23 -13.24 -4.59
CA GLN A 178 38.62 -12.80 -4.82
C GLN A 178 39.38 -13.81 -5.67
N GLU A 179 39.26 -15.10 -5.35
CA GLU A 179 39.91 -16.21 -6.05
C GLU A 179 38.88 -17.27 -6.49
N ALA A 180 39.31 -18.22 -7.33
CA ALA A 180 38.42 -19.29 -7.81
C ALA A 180 37.91 -20.19 -6.66
N SER A 181 38.66 -20.31 -5.56
CA SER A 181 38.26 -21.05 -4.35
C SER A 181 37.08 -20.41 -3.63
N ASP A 182 36.90 -19.09 -3.73
CA ASP A 182 35.83 -18.35 -3.03
C ASP A 182 34.49 -18.39 -3.77
N LEU A 183 34.50 -18.84 -5.04
CA LEU A 183 33.34 -18.79 -5.94
C LEU A 183 32.15 -19.60 -5.41
N ASP A 184 32.40 -20.80 -4.88
CA ASP A 184 31.33 -21.70 -4.41
C ASP A 184 30.60 -21.10 -3.20
N ALA A 185 31.34 -20.52 -2.26
CA ALA A 185 30.77 -19.90 -1.07
C ALA A 185 29.90 -18.68 -1.41
N ILE A 186 30.39 -17.79 -2.29
CA ILE A 186 29.64 -16.58 -2.66
C ILE A 186 28.43 -16.90 -3.54
N GLN A 187 28.52 -17.89 -4.44
CA GLN A 187 27.38 -18.37 -5.23
C GLN A 187 26.32 -19.03 -4.34
N THR A 188 26.74 -19.82 -3.36
CA THR A 188 25.84 -20.43 -2.38
C THR A 188 25.09 -19.36 -1.59
N LEU A 189 25.78 -18.32 -1.13
CA LEU A 189 25.16 -17.20 -0.43
C LEU A 189 24.17 -16.44 -1.33
N ALA A 190 24.56 -16.10 -2.57
CA ALA A 190 23.70 -15.39 -3.51
C ALA A 190 22.41 -16.18 -3.82
N LYS A 191 22.56 -17.48 -4.11
CA LYS A 191 21.43 -18.39 -4.37
C LYS A 191 20.53 -18.55 -3.15
N TYR A 192 21.12 -18.63 -1.94
CA TYR A 192 20.35 -18.71 -0.71
C TYR A 192 19.52 -17.45 -0.48
N MET A 193 20.12 -16.28 -0.69
CA MET A 193 19.44 -14.99 -0.54
C MET A 193 18.32 -14.82 -1.57
N ASP A 194 18.56 -15.17 -2.83
CA ASP A 194 17.57 -15.09 -3.90
C ASP A 194 16.35 -15.99 -3.64
N ASN A 195 16.58 -17.27 -3.34
CA ASN A 195 15.52 -18.25 -3.08
C ASN A 195 14.61 -17.88 -1.90
N ARG A 196 15.10 -17.04 -0.98
CA ARG A 196 14.38 -16.66 0.24
C ARG A 196 14.02 -15.17 0.29
N ASN A 197 14.24 -14.41 -0.80
CA ASN A 197 14.02 -12.97 -0.81
C ASN A 197 14.73 -12.26 0.36
N LEU A 198 16.02 -12.58 0.57
CA LEU A 198 16.80 -12.01 1.66
C LEU A 198 17.77 -10.93 1.17
N ILE A 199 18.05 -10.00 2.06
CA ILE A 199 19.08 -8.96 1.94
C ILE A 199 20.01 -9.03 3.15
N THR A 200 21.17 -8.40 3.06
CA THR A 200 22.01 -8.14 4.23
C THR A 200 22.63 -6.77 4.10
N PHE A 201 23.19 -6.24 5.18
CA PHE A 201 23.93 -5.00 5.12
C PHE A 201 25.12 -4.98 6.08
N ALA A 202 26.13 -4.22 5.71
CA ALA A 202 27.26 -3.88 6.57
C ALA A 202 27.21 -2.40 6.92
N ALA A 203 27.52 -2.05 8.17
CA ALA A 203 27.69 -0.65 8.56
C ALA A 203 28.98 -0.11 7.93
N MET A 204 28.90 1.05 7.27
CA MET A 204 30.07 1.72 6.72
C MET A 204 30.53 2.83 7.63
N SER A 205 31.84 2.85 7.94
CA SER A 205 32.47 3.89 8.73
C SER A 205 33.53 4.66 7.97
N VAL A 206 33.70 5.93 8.33
CA VAL A 206 34.81 6.79 7.91
C VAL A 206 35.31 7.48 9.16
N ASN A 207 36.61 7.35 9.47
CA ASN A 207 37.20 7.85 10.71
C ASN A 207 36.44 7.38 11.97
N ASP A 208 36.12 6.08 12.03
CA ASP A 208 35.33 5.44 13.10
C ASP A 208 33.89 5.93 13.29
N GLU A 209 33.40 6.85 12.46
CA GLU A 209 32.00 7.27 12.47
C GLU A 209 31.17 6.50 11.44
N THR A 210 30.01 6.00 11.85
CA THR A 210 29.11 5.29 10.93
C THR A 210 28.37 6.28 10.03
N VAL A 211 28.67 6.25 8.73
CA VAL A 211 28.18 7.21 7.73
C VAL A 211 27.06 6.65 6.84
N GLY A 212 26.83 5.34 6.90
CA GLY A 212 25.76 4.69 6.14
C GLY A 212 25.79 3.19 6.25
N ILE A 213 25.08 2.54 5.33
CA ILE A 213 25.09 1.08 5.15
C ILE A 213 25.50 0.70 3.73
N LEU A 214 26.14 -0.45 3.62
CA LEU A 214 26.35 -1.16 2.37
C LEU A 214 25.31 -2.27 2.31
N LEU A 215 24.22 -2.04 1.58
CA LEU A 215 23.17 -3.03 1.37
C LEU A 215 23.63 -4.02 0.29
N VAL A 216 23.56 -5.31 0.57
CA VAL A 216 23.98 -6.39 -0.32
C VAL A 216 22.82 -7.34 -0.59
N PHE A 217 22.61 -7.67 -1.86
CA PHE A 217 21.55 -8.58 -2.32
C PHE A 217 21.95 -9.33 -3.58
N SER A 218 21.18 -10.36 -3.96
CA SER A 218 21.43 -11.13 -5.19
C SER A 218 21.19 -10.28 -6.44
N SER A 219 22.12 -10.32 -7.39
CA SER A 219 22.00 -9.64 -8.69
C SER A 219 20.76 -10.06 -9.49
N VAL A 220 20.30 -11.30 -9.27
CA VAL A 220 19.11 -11.90 -9.90
C VAL A 220 17.80 -11.30 -9.38
N THR A 221 17.82 -10.67 -8.20
CA THR A 221 16.65 -10.05 -7.58
C THR A 221 16.25 -8.75 -8.30
N GLY A 222 15.55 -8.89 -9.43
CA GLY A 222 15.21 -7.79 -10.33
C GLY A 222 14.39 -6.66 -9.69
N SER A 223 13.59 -6.96 -8.68
CA SER A 223 12.81 -5.95 -7.93
C SER A 223 13.71 -4.93 -7.23
N LEU A 224 14.78 -5.38 -6.57
CA LEU A 224 15.75 -4.52 -5.89
C LEU A 224 16.65 -3.80 -6.89
N SER A 225 17.13 -4.50 -7.92
CA SER A 225 17.93 -3.89 -8.99
C SER A 225 17.19 -2.75 -9.68
N ASN A 226 15.88 -2.90 -9.91
CA ASN A 226 15.03 -1.83 -10.44
C ASN A 226 14.80 -0.71 -9.41
N ARG A 227 14.50 -1.05 -8.15
CA ARG A 227 14.27 -0.07 -7.07
C ARG A 227 15.46 0.86 -6.86
N PHE A 228 16.68 0.31 -6.92
CA PHE A 228 17.92 1.04 -6.72
C PHE A 228 18.57 1.54 -8.01
N LYS A 229 17.90 1.36 -9.17
CA LYS A 229 18.40 1.76 -10.49
C LYS A 229 19.80 1.20 -10.78
N VAL A 230 20.06 -0.04 -10.38
CA VAL A 230 21.33 -0.74 -10.63
C VAL A 230 21.54 -0.90 -12.15
N PRO A 231 22.69 -0.51 -12.72
CA PRO A 231 22.99 -0.73 -14.15
C PRO A 231 22.98 -2.20 -14.59
N ALA A 232 22.65 -2.46 -15.85
CA ALA A 232 22.46 -3.83 -16.38
C ALA A 232 23.74 -4.69 -16.30
N ASP A 233 24.90 -4.09 -16.52
CA ASP A 233 26.22 -4.71 -16.39
C ASP A 233 26.50 -5.28 -14.99
N LEU A 234 25.88 -4.73 -13.95
CA LEU A 234 25.96 -5.27 -12.59
C LEU A 234 24.90 -6.35 -12.31
N ARG A 235 23.79 -6.36 -13.05
CA ARG A 235 22.69 -7.34 -12.90
C ARG A 235 23.05 -8.71 -13.48
N ASP A 236 23.78 -8.74 -14.59
CA ASP A 236 24.03 -9.96 -15.35
C ASP A 236 25.17 -10.83 -14.79
N THR A 237 25.58 -10.57 -13.54
CA THR A 237 26.75 -11.23 -12.94
C THR A 237 26.42 -12.58 -12.31
N GLY A 238 25.15 -12.83 -11.96
CA GLY A 238 24.72 -14.03 -11.24
C GLY A 238 25.28 -14.15 -9.83
N LEU A 239 25.88 -13.07 -9.30
CA LEU A 239 26.48 -12.99 -7.97
C LEU A 239 25.73 -11.96 -7.11
N LEU A 240 26.44 -11.23 -6.26
CA LEU A 240 25.89 -10.23 -5.36
C LEU A 240 26.14 -8.82 -5.89
N VAL A 241 25.19 -7.92 -5.62
CA VAL A 241 25.31 -6.47 -5.84
C VAL A 241 25.36 -5.79 -4.49
N ALA A 242 26.28 -4.83 -4.34
CA ALA A 242 26.33 -3.94 -3.19
C ALA A 242 25.88 -2.53 -3.58
N VAL A 243 25.10 -1.90 -2.71
CA VAL A 243 24.55 -0.56 -2.88
C VAL A 243 24.87 0.26 -1.64
N LEU A 244 25.58 1.37 -1.83
CA LEU A 244 25.95 2.29 -0.75
C LEU A 244 24.81 3.26 -0.48
N LEU A 245 24.29 3.21 0.75
CA LEU A 245 23.19 4.04 1.24
C LEU A 245 23.67 4.87 2.43
N PRO A 246 24.04 6.15 2.21
CA PRO A 246 24.39 7.06 3.30
C PRO A 246 23.22 7.26 4.27
N TRP A 247 23.51 7.53 5.53
CA TRP A 247 22.48 7.94 6.48
C TRP A 247 21.97 9.35 6.16
N ARG A 248 20.65 9.56 6.32
CA ARG A 248 20.03 10.89 6.15
C ARG A 248 20.39 11.84 7.29
N LEU A 249 20.63 11.30 8.48
CA LEU A 249 21.03 12.06 9.66
C LEU A 249 22.55 11.98 9.84
N PRO A 250 23.25 13.12 10.01
CA PRO A 250 24.66 13.14 10.39
C PRO A 250 24.92 12.40 11.70
N SER A 251 26.13 11.84 11.85
CA SER A 251 26.61 11.16 13.07
C SER A 251 26.41 12.00 14.34
N ASP A 252 26.65 13.30 14.27
CA ASP A 252 26.45 14.27 15.36
C ASP A 252 25.01 14.37 15.86
N ASN A 253 24.04 14.10 14.99
CA ASN A 253 22.62 14.13 15.34
C ASN A 253 22.18 12.77 15.87
N TYR A 254 22.71 11.67 15.31
CA TYR A 254 22.34 10.32 15.72
C TYR A 254 22.99 9.90 17.04
N SER A 255 24.24 10.27 17.29
CA SER A 255 24.97 9.97 18.55
C SER A 255 24.34 10.63 19.78
N LYS A 256 23.54 11.68 19.58
CA LYS A 256 22.73 12.36 20.61
C LYS A 256 21.40 11.66 20.89
N LEU A 257 20.93 10.77 20.01
CA LEU A 257 19.70 10.01 20.22
C LEU A 257 20.01 8.83 21.16
N GLU A 258 19.45 8.86 22.38
CA GLU A 258 19.79 7.96 23.49
C GLU A 258 19.59 6.45 23.19
N TRP A 259 18.71 6.08 22.26
CA TRP A 259 18.41 4.69 21.92
C TRP A 259 19.59 3.88 21.35
N VAL A 260 20.59 4.54 20.73
CA VAL A 260 21.76 3.90 20.10
C VAL A 260 22.74 3.35 21.14
N ARG A 261 22.76 3.95 22.34
CA ARG A 261 23.61 3.51 23.46
C ARG A 261 23.06 2.27 24.16
N SER A 262 21.89 1.77 23.74
CA SER A 262 21.07 0.87 24.54
C SER A 262 21.39 -0.64 24.44
N HIS A 263 22.48 -1.06 23.78
CA HIS A 263 22.80 -2.49 23.67
C HIS A 263 24.06 -2.97 24.39
N SER A 264 24.99 -2.08 24.80
CA SER A 264 26.22 -2.49 25.50
C SER A 264 26.34 -1.99 26.94
N SER A 265 25.53 -1.03 27.38
CA SER A 265 25.44 -0.65 28.79
C SER A 265 24.05 -0.12 29.13
N LEU A 266 23.24 -0.92 29.81
CA LEU A 266 22.09 -0.42 30.58
C LEU A 266 22.59 0.51 31.70
N SER A 267 22.96 1.75 31.38
CA SER A 267 23.08 2.84 32.34
C SER A 267 21.67 3.34 32.67
N LYS A 268 21.42 3.46 33.97
CA LYS A 268 20.12 3.53 34.65
C LYS A 268 19.38 4.88 34.58
N ASP A 269 19.63 5.74 33.60
CA ASP A 269 18.98 7.05 33.59
C ASP A 269 17.91 7.14 32.49
N PRO A 270 16.61 7.20 32.87
CA PRO A 270 15.51 7.14 31.93
C PRO A 270 15.26 8.50 31.28
N ILE A 271 14.89 8.45 29.99
CA ILE A 271 14.12 9.48 29.29
C ILE A 271 13.02 10.01 30.22
N ASP A 272 12.89 11.33 30.30
CA ASP A 272 11.98 12.06 31.19
C ASP A 272 10.50 11.86 30.81
N ILE A 273 9.98 10.67 31.08
CA ILE A 273 8.54 10.33 31.09
C ILE A 273 7.87 10.96 32.34
N SER A 274 8.62 11.68 33.19
CA SER A 274 8.14 12.20 34.48
C SER A 274 6.99 13.21 34.34
N ARG A 275 6.82 13.83 33.16
CA ARG A 275 5.67 14.69 32.86
C ARG A 275 4.35 13.94 32.62
N LEU A 276 4.40 12.64 32.34
CA LEU A 276 3.22 11.75 32.33
C LEU A 276 3.07 10.94 33.63
N ILE A 277 4.07 10.95 34.54
CA ILE A 277 4.16 10.11 35.76
C ILE A 277 3.90 10.91 37.06
N THR A 278 3.35 12.12 37.02
CA THR A 278 3.13 12.92 38.26
C THR A 278 2.01 12.44 39.18
N SER A 279 1.52 11.20 39.02
CA SER A 279 0.65 10.54 40.00
C SER A 279 1.47 9.56 40.85
N PRO A 280 1.60 9.77 42.18
CA PRO A 280 2.37 8.89 43.04
C PRO A 280 1.49 7.71 43.46
N LEU A 281 1.80 6.47 43.04
CA LEU A 281 1.32 5.18 43.62
C LEU A 281 1.97 3.98 42.87
N PRO A 282 1.93 2.73 43.41
CA PRO A 282 2.81 1.59 43.08
C PRO A 282 2.56 0.89 41.72
N HIS A 283 2.12 1.65 40.71
CA HIS A 283 1.68 1.19 39.38
C HIS A 283 2.75 1.34 38.27
N SER A 284 4.03 1.51 38.63
CA SER A 284 5.09 1.90 37.68
C SER A 284 5.27 0.94 36.49
N ARG A 285 5.12 -0.37 36.68
CA ARG A 285 5.22 -1.37 35.60
C ARG A 285 4.04 -1.34 34.64
N LEU A 286 2.83 -1.15 35.15
CA LEU A 286 1.63 -1.03 34.31
C LEU A 286 1.72 0.23 33.46
N HIS A 287 2.17 1.34 34.06
CA HIS A 287 2.39 2.60 33.37
C HIS A 287 3.43 2.48 32.24
N LEU A 288 4.53 1.76 32.48
CA LEU A 288 5.54 1.50 31.46
C LEU A 288 5.01 0.60 30.33
N ALA A 289 4.24 -0.45 30.65
CA ALA A 289 3.64 -1.32 29.65
C ALA A 289 2.62 -0.58 28.78
N VAL A 290 1.83 0.30 29.38
CA VAL A 290 0.89 1.20 28.67
C VAL A 290 1.67 2.16 27.77
N ALA A 291 2.68 2.87 28.29
CA ALA A 291 3.48 3.80 27.50
C ALA A 291 4.16 3.10 26.30
N ARG A 292 4.74 1.91 26.51
CA ARG A 292 5.29 1.08 25.43
C ARG A 292 4.22 0.68 24.41
N SER A 293 3.02 0.32 24.86
CA SER A 293 1.92 -0.07 23.97
C SER A 293 1.40 1.12 23.15
N ILE A 294 1.33 2.32 23.74
CA ILE A 294 0.99 3.56 23.04
C ILE A 294 2.04 3.83 21.95
N HIS A 295 3.33 3.73 22.31
CA HIS A 295 4.42 3.99 21.37
C HIS A 295 4.46 2.96 20.22
N LEU A 296 4.36 1.68 20.55
CA LEU A 296 4.38 0.58 19.58
C LEU A 296 3.25 0.71 18.55
N LEU A 297 2.01 0.89 19.02
CA LEU A 297 0.84 0.93 18.15
C LEU A 297 0.60 2.32 17.55
N GLN A 298 1.37 3.33 17.97
CA GLN A 298 1.09 4.74 17.71
C GLN A 298 -0.37 5.09 18.06
N PHE A 299 -0.83 4.60 19.22
CA PHE A 299 -2.24 4.64 19.59
C PHE A 299 -2.72 6.09 19.77
N PRO A 300 -3.71 6.56 19.01
CA PRO A 300 -4.07 7.97 19.01
C PRO A 300 -4.80 8.36 20.29
N LYS A 301 -4.54 9.57 20.77
CA LYS A 301 -5.13 10.09 22.01
C LYS A 301 -6.65 10.09 21.96
N TRP A 302 -7.26 10.51 20.86
CA TRP A 302 -8.72 10.55 20.73
C TRP A 302 -9.37 9.19 21.00
N LEU A 303 -8.74 8.10 20.56
CA LEU A 303 -9.25 6.75 20.74
C LEU A 303 -9.01 6.25 22.16
N LEU A 304 -7.87 6.62 22.76
CA LEU A 304 -7.59 6.33 24.16
C LEU A 304 -8.64 6.99 25.05
N ASP A 305 -8.93 8.26 24.80
CA ASP A 305 -9.96 9.03 25.51
C ASP A 305 -11.35 8.41 25.27
N HIS A 306 -11.69 8.08 24.02
CA HIS A 306 -12.95 7.44 23.65
C HIS A 306 -13.18 6.13 24.40
N MET A 307 -12.16 5.28 24.49
CA MET A 307 -12.22 3.98 25.16
C MET A 307 -12.23 4.09 26.69
N SER A 308 -11.77 5.22 27.25
CA SER A 308 -11.69 5.46 28.71
C SER A 308 -12.96 6.08 29.30
N VAL A 309 -13.96 6.40 28.47
CA VAL A 309 -15.24 6.96 28.92
C VAL A 309 -16.02 5.94 29.77
N GLN A 310 -16.67 6.42 30.82
CA GLN A 310 -17.62 5.64 31.64
C GLN A 310 -19.05 5.77 31.09
N PRO A 311 -19.82 4.67 30.99
CA PRO A 311 -19.46 3.29 31.35
C PRO A 311 -18.48 2.65 30.34
N PRO A 312 -17.72 1.61 30.75
CA PRO A 312 -16.68 1.05 29.89
C PRO A 312 -17.23 0.49 28.59
N ARG A 313 -16.60 0.85 27.48
CA ARG A 313 -17.05 0.44 26.15
C ARG A 313 -16.70 -1.03 25.89
N PRO A 314 -17.68 -1.87 25.49
CA PRO A 314 -17.39 -3.23 25.06
C PRO A 314 -16.68 -3.22 23.71
N TYR A 315 -15.70 -4.10 23.55
CA TYR A 315 -14.96 -4.26 22.30
C TYR A 315 -14.72 -5.73 21.98
N CYS A 316 -14.32 -6.01 20.74
CA CYS A 316 -13.74 -7.30 20.37
C CYS A 316 -12.51 -7.09 19.47
N VAL A 317 -11.68 -8.14 19.34
CA VAL A 317 -10.46 -8.09 18.55
C VAL A 317 -10.42 -9.22 17.52
N TRP A 318 -10.22 -8.87 16.24
CA TRP A 318 -10.03 -9.77 15.12
C TRP A 318 -8.56 -9.72 14.65
N TRP A 319 -7.77 -10.73 14.97
CA TRP A 319 -6.31 -10.67 14.78
C TRP A 319 -5.73 -11.91 14.07
N THR A 320 -6.47 -13.00 14.02
CA THR A 320 -6.04 -14.26 13.40
C THR A 320 -6.36 -14.23 11.90
N PRO A 321 -5.46 -14.73 11.03
CA PRO A 321 -4.20 -15.42 11.32
C PRO A 321 -2.93 -14.53 11.28
N ALA A 322 -3.06 -13.23 11.51
CA ALA A 322 -2.02 -12.27 11.16
C ALA A 322 -1.00 -11.99 12.28
N ASP A 323 -1.46 -11.73 13.50
CA ASP A 323 -0.56 -11.39 14.61
C ASP A 323 -0.50 -12.53 15.62
N GLY A 324 0.43 -13.46 15.41
CA GLY A 324 0.61 -14.66 16.23
C GLY A 324 0.17 -15.96 15.54
N SER A 325 -0.22 -16.96 16.33
CA SER A 325 -0.76 -18.24 15.82
C SER A 325 -2.28 -18.26 15.90
N THR A 326 -2.95 -19.29 15.38
CA THR A 326 -4.41 -19.44 15.55
C THR A 326 -4.86 -19.54 17.01
N THR A 327 -3.95 -19.92 17.92
CA THR A 327 -4.22 -20.11 19.35
C THR A 327 -3.63 -19.00 20.23
N HIS A 328 -2.56 -18.35 19.79
CA HIS A 328 -1.80 -17.38 20.59
C HIS A 328 -1.70 -16.04 19.90
N LYS A 329 -2.10 -15.00 20.63
CA LYS A 329 -2.00 -13.60 20.19
C LYS A 329 -0.54 -13.19 20.12
N GLY A 330 -0.19 -12.52 19.04
CA GLY A 330 1.11 -11.92 18.83
C GLY A 330 1.29 -10.63 19.63
N PHE A 331 2.37 -9.93 19.31
CA PHE A 331 2.90 -8.89 20.17
C PHE A 331 2.02 -7.63 20.15
N GLU A 332 1.55 -7.22 18.98
CA GLU A 332 0.76 -6.00 18.80
C GLU A 332 -0.63 -6.13 19.43
N THR A 333 -1.25 -7.30 19.32
CA THR A 333 -2.54 -7.61 19.94
C THR A 333 -2.44 -7.64 21.47
N ASN A 334 -1.31 -8.11 22.02
CA ASN A 334 -1.05 -8.05 23.46
C ASN A 334 -0.84 -6.60 23.94
N ALA A 335 -0.20 -5.75 23.15
CA ALA A 335 -0.08 -4.32 23.41
C ALA A 335 -1.47 -3.65 23.42
N LEU A 336 -2.30 -3.91 22.40
CA LEU A 336 -3.68 -3.39 22.34
C LEU A 336 -4.49 -3.79 23.57
N LYS A 337 -4.46 -5.07 23.94
CA LYS A 337 -5.17 -5.56 25.14
C LYS A 337 -4.64 -4.96 26.44
N THR A 338 -3.38 -4.55 26.47
CA THR A 338 -2.81 -3.84 27.63
C THR A 338 -3.39 -2.43 27.72
N LEU A 339 -3.52 -1.72 26.59
CA LEU A 339 -4.21 -0.43 26.53
C LEU A 339 -5.68 -0.53 26.91
N MET A 340 -6.41 -1.50 26.35
CA MET A 340 -7.84 -1.65 26.64
C MET A 340 -8.11 -1.98 28.12
N ARG A 341 -7.25 -2.77 28.76
CA ARG A 341 -7.30 -2.99 30.22
C ARG A 341 -7.07 -1.70 30.99
N HIS A 342 -6.15 -0.86 30.53
CA HIS A 342 -5.88 0.44 31.15
C HIS A 342 -7.08 1.40 31.02
N CYS A 343 -7.76 1.41 29.88
CA CYS A 343 -9.00 2.16 29.66
C CYS A 343 -10.20 1.61 30.47
N GLY A 344 -10.07 0.43 31.10
CA GLY A 344 -11.19 -0.28 31.72
C GLY A 344 -12.16 -0.91 30.73
N ALA A 345 -11.86 -0.89 29.43
CA ALA A 345 -12.69 -1.43 28.37
C ALA A 345 -12.82 -2.97 28.47
N LYS A 346 -13.97 -3.51 28.08
CA LYS A 346 -14.30 -4.93 28.24
C LYS A 346 -14.26 -5.67 26.92
N ASP A 347 -13.38 -6.67 26.81
CA ASP A 347 -13.41 -7.61 25.68
C ASP A 347 -14.59 -8.57 25.86
N VAL A 348 -15.56 -8.52 24.96
CA VAL A 348 -16.78 -9.35 25.03
C VAL A 348 -16.81 -10.45 23.96
N GLY A 349 -15.72 -10.59 23.18
CA GLY A 349 -15.63 -11.60 22.12
C GLY A 349 -16.48 -11.27 20.89
N HIS A 350 -16.51 -12.19 19.93
CA HIS A 350 -17.06 -11.91 18.59
C HIS A 350 -18.58 -12.04 18.47
N LYS A 351 -19.26 -12.66 19.44
CA LYS A 351 -20.71 -12.92 19.38
C LYS A 351 -21.56 -11.91 20.16
N ALA A 352 -20.93 -11.09 20.99
CA ALA A 352 -21.63 -10.11 21.81
C ALA A 352 -21.77 -8.76 21.07
N ASP A 353 -22.60 -7.89 21.64
CA ASP A 353 -22.71 -6.49 21.23
C ASP A 353 -21.46 -5.70 21.63
N VAL A 354 -20.87 -5.03 20.65
CA VAL A 354 -19.64 -4.26 20.81
C VAL A 354 -19.85 -2.82 20.38
N ARG A 355 -19.04 -1.91 20.91
CA ARG A 355 -18.94 -0.52 20.43
C ARG A 355 -17.77 -0.34 19.47
N VAL A 356 -16.71 -1.13 19.64
CA VAL A 356 -15.51 -1.05 18.80
C VAL A 356 -15.06 -2.46 18.41
N VAL A 357 -14.81 -2.65 17.11
CA VAL A 357 -14.19 -3.85 16.54
C VAL A 357 -12.77 -3.50 16.15
N PHE A 358 -11.79 -3.99 16.92
CA PHE A 358 -10.39 -3.85 16.55
C PHE A 358 -9.97 -4.95 15.58
N ILE A 359 -9.31 -4.61 14.49
CA ILE A 359 -8.91 -5.54 13.43
C ILE A 359 -7.41 -5.40 13.21
N HIS A 360 -6.66 -6.47 13.37
CA HIS A 360 -5.25 -6.45 13.00
C HIS A 360 -5.12 -6.26 11.49
N ILE A 361 -4.25 -5.36 11.04
CA ILE A 361 -4.19 -4.97 9.62
C ILE A 361 -3.89 -6.17 8.70
N GLY A 362 -3.09 -7.14 9.14
CA GLY A 362 -2.85 -8.37 8.37
C GLY A 362 -4.03 -9.35 8.32
N ALA A 363 -5.05 -9.19 9.17
CA ALA A 363 -6.19 -10.11 9.27
C ALA A 363 -7.37 -9.70 8.36
N LEU A 364 -7.24 -8.60 7.60
CA LEU A 364 -8.30 -8.06 6.72
C LEU A 364 -8.81 -9.08 5.71
N THR A 365 -7.95 -9.94 5.16
CA THR A 365 -8.32 -10.99 4.20
C THR A 365 -9.27 -12.05 4.77
N THR A 366 -9.37 -12.13 6.09
CA THR A 366 -10.27 -13.05 6.80
C THR A 366 -11.40 -12.34 7.53
N LEU A 367 -11.50 -11.02 7.38
CA LEU A 367 -12.49 -10.21 8.10
C LEU A 367 -13.92 -10.64 7.79
N CYS A 368 -14.20 -11.12 6.57
CA CYS A 368 -15.49 -11.69 6.19
C CYS A 368 -15.95 -12.85 7.09
N LYS A 369 -15.02 -13.51 7.79
CA LYS A 369 -15.34 -14.59 8.75
C LYS A 369 -15.73 -14.08 10.14
N LEU A 370 -15.69 -12.77 10.37
CA LEU A 370 -16.13 -12.17 11.62
C LEU A 370 -17.66 -12.34 11.74
N PRO A 371 -18.16 -13.00 12.80
CA PRO A 371 -19.60 -13.17 13.00
C PRO A 371 -20.36 -11.85 12.95
N ALA A 372 -21.48 -11.86 12.22
CA ALA A 372 -22.39 -10.73 12.07
C ALA A 372 -21.70 -9.45 11.53
N LEU A 373 -20.62 -9.56 10.73
CA LEU A 373 -19.95 -8.40 10.13
C LEU A 373 -20.93 -7.55 9.32
N VAL A 374 -21.70 -8.18 8.43
CA VAL A 374 -22.69 -7.52 7.57
C VAL A 374 -23.74 -6.80 8.43
N GLU A 375 -24.31 -7.51 9.41
CA GLU A 375 -25.29 -6.93 10.33
C GLU A 375 -24.73 -5.71 11.09
N ARG A 376 -23.51 -5.81 11.62
CA ARG A 376 -22.84 -4.72 12.34
C ARG A 376 -22.59 -3.50 11.45
N ARG A 377 -22.26 -3.69 10.17
CA ARG A 377 -22.09 -2.57 9.23
C ARG A 377 -23.42 -1.94 8.85
N CYS A 378 -24.44 -2.77 8.58
CA CYS A 378 -25.72 -2.32 8.04
C CYS A 378 -26.65 -1.74 9.11
N LYS A 379 -26.86 -2.46 10.22
CA LYS A 379 -27.89 -2.14 11.23
C LYS A 379 -27.36 -1.36 12.43
N ARG A 380 -26.04 -1.33 12.63
CA ARG A 380 -25.41 -0.79 13.84
C ARG A 380 -24.39 0.31 13.50
N PRO A 381 -24.81 1.48 12.98
CA PRO A 381 -23.90 2.55 12.55
C PRO A 381 -23.01 3.09 13.68
N GLU A 382 -23.40 2.86 14.92
CA GLU A 382 -22.69 3.34 16.11
C GLU A 382 -21.47 2.47 16.49
N ILE A 383 -21.26 1.34 15.80
CA ILE A 383 -20.07 0.48 15.95
C ILE A 383 -18.92 1.03 15.10
N GLN A 384 -17.78 1.28 15.72
CA GLN A 384 -16.57 1.68 15.01
C GLN A 384 -15.71 0.46 14.67
N PHE A 385 -15.19 0.41 13.45
CA PHE A 385 -14.21 -0.60 13.05
C PHE A 385 -12.85 0.07 12.98
N ILE A 386 -11.86 -0.47 13.68
CA ILE A 386 -10.56 0.18 13.83
C ILE A 386 -9.47 -0.83 13.49
N THR A 387 -8.67 -0.55 12.47
CA THR A 387 -7.46 -1.31 12.20
C THR A 387 -6.36 -0.97 13.20
N TYR A 388 -5.44 -1.90 13.44
CA TYR A 388 -4.24 -1.67 14.23
C TYR A 388 -3.08 -2.57 13.78
N GLY A 389 -1.86 -2.20 14.17
CA GLY A 389 -0.66 -3.02 13.97
C GLY A 389 0.00 -2.84 12.61
N SER A 390 0.92 -3.75 12.30
CA SER A 390 1.74 -3.78 11.09
C SER A 390 1.75 -5.19 10.51
N HIS A 391 1.83 -5.30 9.18
CA HIS A 391 1.91 -6.61 8.52
C HIS A 391 2.58 -6.49 7.16
N GLU A 392 3.47 -7.43 6.82
CA GLU A 392 4.25 -7.43 5.58
C GLU A 392 3.39 -7.46 4.30
N SER A 393 2.18 -8.03 4.38
CA SER A 393 1.25 -8.11 3.25
C SER A 393 0.56 -6.77 2.95
N VAL A 394 0.74 -5.77 3.80
CA VAL A 394 0.05 -4.48 3.73
C VAL A 394 1.09 -3.36 3.60
N PRO A 395 0.90 -2.37 2.70
CA PRO A 395 1.82 -1.24 2.58
C PRO A 395 1.98 -0.48 3.92
N PRO A 396 3.20 -0.04 4.29
CA PRO A 396 3.43 0.69 5.54
C PRO A 396 2.57 1.94 5.72
N GLU A 397 2.16 2.57 4.62
CA GLU A 397 1.28 3.74 4.62
C GLU A 397 -0.12 3.43 5.16
N GLN A 398 -0.47 2.16 5.38
CA GLN A 398 -1.74 1.70 5.94
C GLN A 398 -1.59 1.07 7.33
N TRP A 399 -0.36 0.96 7.85
CA TRP A 399 -0.12 0.46 9.20
C TRP A 399 -0.61 1.46 10.26
N GLY A 400 -0.68 0.97 11.49
CA GLY A 400 -1.07 1.74 12.67
C GLY A 400 -2.58 1.72 12.92
N VAL A 401 -3.02 2.63 13.77
CA VAL A 401 -4.40 2.66 14.26
C VAL A 401 -5.27 3.60 13.43
N ARG A 402 -6.29 3.06 12.74
CA ARG A 402 -7.16 3.85 11.83
C ARG A 402 -8.59 3.36 11.86
N GLU A 403 -9.54 4.26 11.74
CA GLU A 403 -10.94 3.88 11.53
C GLU A 403 -11.15 3.41 10.08
N ILE A 404 -11.97 2.38 9.91
CA ILE A 404 -12.44 1.85 8.63
C ILE A 404 -13.96 1.70 8.71
N TYR A 405 -14.62 1.62 7.56
CA TYR A 405 -16.07 1.53 7.42
C TYR A 405 -16.85 2.60 8.21
N PRO A 406 -16.50 3.89 8.09
CA PRO A 406 -17.10 4.93 8.92
C PRO A 406 -18.60 5.11 8.62
N LEU A 407 -18.97 5.28 7.34
CA LEU A 407 -20.33 5.61 6.91
C LEU A 407 -20.51 5.37 5.40
N GLY A 408 -21.67 5.67 4.83
CA GLY A 408 -21.90 5.54 3.39
C GLY A 408 -21.97 4.10 2.86
N GLY A 409 -21.86 3.94 1.54
CA GLY A 409 -21.79 2.62 0.92
C GLY A 409 -21.46 2.58 -0.56
N ILE A 410 -21.11 1.37 -1.03
CA ILE A 410 -20.90 1.04 -2.43
C ILE A 410 -22.07 0.19 -2.93
N VAL A 411 -22.58 0.52 -4.11
CA VAL A 411 -23.69 -0.20 -4.75
C VAL A 411 -23.24 -0.80 -6.09
N THR A 412 -23.65 -2.03 -6.35
CA THR A 412 -23.55 -2.66 -7.67
C THR A 412 -24.84 -3.38 -8.05
N PHE A 413 -24.95 -3.86 -9.28
CA PHE A 413 -26.20 -4.33 -9.88
C PHE A 413 -26.04 -5.72 -10.49
N THR A 414 -27.04 -6.57 -10.32
CA THR A 414 -27.14 -7.81 -11.09
C THR A 414 -27.58 -7.51 -12.52
N PRO A 415 -27.32 -8.43 -13.47
CA PRO A 415 -27.84 -8.28 -14.83
C PRO A 415 -29.36 -8.26 -14.87
N SER A 416 -30.03 -9.06 -14.03
CA SER A 416 -31.49 -9.11 -13.95
C SER A 416 -32.09 -7.77 -13.52
N ALA A 417 -31.45 -7.06 -12.57
CA ALA A 417 -31.90 -5.72 -12.15
C ALA A 417 -31.91 -4.74 -13.34
N LEU A 418 -30.90 -4.84 -14.20
CA LEU A 418 -30.73 -3.97 -15.36
C LEU A 418 -31.60 -4.40 -16.54
N LEU A 419 -31.90 -5.69 -16.70
CA LEU A 419 -32.73 -6.19 -17.80
C LEU A 419 -34.23 -6.09 -17.51
N GLN A 420 -34.66 -6.38 -16.29
CA GLN A 420 -36.08 -6.46 -15.92
C GLN A 420 -36.62 -5.12 -15.45
N THR A 421 -35.78 -4.29 -14.83
CA THR A 421 -36.17 -2.99 -14.26
C THR A 421 -35.18 -1.87 -14.61
N PRO A 422 -34.83 -1.66 -15.90
CA PRO A 422 -33.78 -0.72 -16.31
C PRO A 422 -34.01 0.70 -15.79
N PHE A 423 -35.21 1.26 -15.97
CA PHE A 423 -35.53 2.63 -15.53
C PHE A 423 -35.42 2.81 -14.01
N GLY A 424 -35.80 1.79 -13.23
CA GLY A 424 -35.66 1.81 -11.78
C GLY A 424 -34.20 1.81 -11.35
N ALA A 425 -33.38 1.00 -12.02
CA ALA A 425 -31.93 0.97 -11.79
C ALA A 425 -31.26 2.28 -12.17
N PHE A 426 -31.57 2.85 -13.34
CA PHE A 426 -30.98 4.13 -13.80
C PHE A 426 -31.36 5.30 -12.89
N LYS A 427 -32.64 5.35 -12.47
CA LYS A 427 -33.07 6.35 -11.49
C LYS A 427 -32.28 6.23 -10.19
N LEU A 428 -32.07 5.02 -9.68
CA LEU A 428 -31.28 4.80 -8.46
C LEU A 428 -29.81 5.19 -8.67
N MET A 429 -29.21 4.86 -9.81
CA MET A 429 -27.83 5.25 -10.13
C MET A 429 -27.63 6.76 -10.09
N ARG A 430 -28.51 7.54 -10.73
CA ARG A 430 -28.46 9.01 -10.69
C ARG A 430 -28.60 9.54 -9.26
N GLN A 431 -29.53 8.97 -8.47
CA GLN A 431 -29.68 9.33 -7.06
C GLN A 431 -28.43 9.03 -6.22
N LEU A 432 -27.70 7.95 -6.54
CA LEU A 432 -26.44 7.62 -5.87
C LEU A 432 -25.32 8.55 -6.30
N ALA A 433 -25.22 8.89 -7.58
CA ALA A 433 -24.23 9.83 -8.11
C ALA A 433 -24.36 11.24 -7.50
N GLU A 434 -25.59 11.67 -7.19
CA GLU A 434 -25.84 12.93 -6.48
C GLU A 434 -25.54 12.85 -4.97
N HIS A 435 -25.36 11.64 -4.40
CA HIS A 435 -25.23 11.46 -2.96
C HIS A 435 -23.75 11.44 -2.51
N PRO A 436 -23.32 12.33 -1.58
CA PRO A 436 -21.91 12.51 -1.20
C PRO A 436 -21.27 11.35 -0.42
N LEU A 437 -22.01 10.28 -0.14
CA LEU A 437 -21.59 9.17 0.73
C LEU A 437 -21.84 7.81 0.08
N TRP A 438 -22.35 7.81 -1.15
CA TRP A 438 -22.63 6.58 -1.87
C TRP A 438 -21.98 6.65 -3.23
N GLU A 439 -21.43 5.53 -3.63
CA GLU A 439 -20.86 5.36 -4.95
C GLU A 439 -21.47 4.12 -5.57
N CYS A 440 -21.56 4.12 -6.90
CA CYS A 440 -22.05 2.97 -7.62
C CYS A 440 -21.15 2.58 -8.77
N TYR A 441 -21.07 1.27 -9.00
CA TYR A 441 -20.24 0.71 -10.05
C TYR A 441 -20.88 -0.50 -10.69
N ILE A 442 -20.49 -0.76 -11.94
CA ILE A 442 -20.90 -1.92 -12.71
C ILE A 442 -19.69 -2.69 -13.15
N LEU A 443 -19.75 -4.01 -13.00
CA LEU A 443 -18.72 -4.90 -13.49
C LEU A 443 -18.77 -4.94 -15.03
N PRO A 444 -17.62 -4.87 -15.72
CA PRO A 444 -17.55 -5.03 -17.17
C PRO A 444 -18.22 -6.30 -17.68
N SER A 445 -18.15 -7.40 -16.92
CA SER A 445 -18.81 -8.66 -17.30
C SER A 445 -20.34 -8.60 -17.19
N VAL A 446 -20.89 -7.80 -16.28
CA VAL A 446 -22.34 -7.60 -16.18
C VAL A 446 -22.85 -6.79 -17.37
N LEU A 447 -22.15 -5.70 -17.70
CA LEU A 447 -22.47 -4.90 -18.89
C LEU A 447 -22.31 -5.74 -20.18
N GLY A 448 -21.24 -6.52 -20.28
CA GLY A 448 -21.00 -7.42 -21.40
C GLY A 448 -22.09 -8.48 -21.59
N PHE A 449 -22.64 -9.01 -20.49
CA PHE A 449 -23.79 -9.92 -20.54
C PHE A 449 -25.03 -9.24 -21.14
N ILE A 450 -25.35 -8.02 -20.68
CA ILE A 450 -26.51 -7.25 -21.15
C ILE A 450 -26.39 -6.97 -22.65
N ILE A 451 -25.22 -6.51 -23.08
CA ILE A 451 -24.93 -6.23 -24.49
C ILE A 451 -25.07 -7.50 -25.34
N LYS A 452 -24.47 -8.61 -24.91
CA LYS A 452 -24.56 -9.88 -25.65
C LYS A 452 -25.98 -10.43 -25.70
N HIS A 453 -26.76 -10.20 -24.64
CA HIS A 453 -28.17 -10.59 -24.61
C HIS A 453 -29.01 -9.83 -25.64
N GLN A 454 -28.70 -8.55 -25.91
CA GLN A 454 -29.42 -7.72 -26.88
C GLN A 454 -28.89 -7.84 -28.31
N CYS A 455 -27.57 -7.93 -28.49
CA CYS A 455 -26.91 -7.95 -29.81
C CYS A 455 -26.82 -9.35 -30.43
N GLY A 456 -26.87 -10.41 -29.61
CA GLY A 456 -26.51 -11.76 -30.06
C GLY A 456 -25.04 -11.83 -30.49
N ASP A 457 -24.80 -12.22 -31.74
CA ASP A 457 -23.46 -12.34 -32.35
C ASP A 457 -23.06 -11.11 -33.19
N GLY A 458 -23.84 -10.02 -33.16
CA GLY A 458 -23.55 -8.77 -33.88
C GLY A 458 -22.36 -7.98 -33.30
N ASP A 459 -21.95 -6.89 -33.99
CA ASP A 459 -20.94 -5.96 -33.45
C ASP A 459 -21.59 -5.09 -32.34
N PRO A 460 -21.07 -5.12 -31.10
CA PRO A 460 -21.56 -4.27 -30.01
C PRO A 460 -21.65 -2.78 -30.36
N ALA A 461 -20.78 -2.29 -31.25
CA ALA A 461 -20.78 -0.89 -31.63
C ALA A 461 -21.97 -0.49 -32.53
N SER A 462 -22.62 -1.43 -33.22
CA SER A 462 -23.79 -1.11 -34.06
C SER A 462 -24.99 -0.67 -33.22
N LEU A 463 -25.12 -1.21 -32.01
CA LEU A 463 -26.17 -0.85 -31.04
C LEU A 463 -26.23 0.65 -30.72
N LEU A 464 -25.08 1.34 -30.75
CA LEU A 464 -25.02 2.79 -30.51
C LEU A 464 -25.53 3.60 -31.70
N ASN A 465 -25.37 3.10 -32.92
CA ASN A 465 -25.75 3.82 -34.13
C ASN A 465 -27.26 3.70 -34.42
N ASP A 466 -27.84 2.55 -34.08
CA ASP A 466 -29.23 2.24 -34.43
C ASP A 466 -30.24 2.84 -33.44
N ASN A 467 -29.78 3.42 -32.33
CA ASN A 467 -30.60 3.97 -31.23
C ASN A 467 -31.59 2.94 -30.63
N GLU A 468 -31.37 1.64 -30.89
CA GLU A 468 -32.18 0.52 -30.39
C GLU A 468 -31.69 0.00 -29.02
N PHE A 469 -30.56 0.52 -28.53
CA PHE A 469 -29.99 0.09 -27.26
C PHE A 469 -30.75 0.69 -26.08
N MET A 470 -31.56 -0.14 -25.39
CA MET A 470 -32.37 0.31 -24.24
C MET A 470 -31.53 0.79 -23.03
N HIS A 471 -30.21 0.57 -23.05
CA HIS A 471 -29.29 0.93 -21.99
C HIS A 471 -28.35 2.08 -22.41
N LEU A 472 -28.76 2.94 -23.35
CA LEU A 472 -28.00 4.14 -23.72
C LEU A 472 -27.74 5.06 -22.52
N ASP A 473 -28.78 5.31 -21.69
CA ASP A 473 -28.66 6.06 -20.44
C ASP A 473 -27.55 5.50 -19.54
N LEU A 474 -27.37 4.18 -19.52
CA LEU A 474 -26.32 3.57 -18.71
C LEU A 474 -24.92 3.93 -19.23
N ILE A 475 -24.74 3.97 -20.54
CA ILE A 475 -23.46 4.33 -21.15
C ILE A 475 -23.16 5.79 -20.94
N GLU A 476 -24.17 6.66 -21.10
CA GLU A 476 -24.08 8.10 -20.83
C GLU A 476 -23.63 8.34 -19.38
N MET A 477 -24.29 7.70 -18.39
CA MET A 477 -23.90 7.81 -16.98
C MET A 477 -22.45 7.36 -16.71
N ILE A 478 -21.93 6.35 -17.43
CA ILE A 478 -20.52 5.94 -17.32
C ILE A 478 -19.59 6.95 -18.02
N GLU A 479 -20.01 7.57 -19.13
CA GLU A 479 -19.23 8.61 -19.83
C GLU A 479 -19.14 9.92 -19.03
N GLU A 480 -20.23 10.29 -18.36
CA GLU A 480 -20.31 11.45 -17.47
C GLU A 480 -19.59 11.24 -16.13
N GLY A 481 -19.25 9.98 -15.80
CA GLY A 481 -18.57 9.62 -14.56
C GLY A 481 -19.50 9.49 -13.36
N GLU A 482 -20.82 9.45 -13.58
CA GLU A 482 -21.82 9.18 -12.53
C GLU A 482 -21.75 7.73 -12.04
N ILE A 483 -21.28 6.81 -12.89
CA ILE A 483 -21.12 5.39 -12.57
C ILE A 483 -19.72 4.93 -13.00
N SER A 484 -19.06 4.17 -12.14
CA SER A 484 -17.79 3.54 -12.48
C SER A 484 -17.98 2.20 -13.20
N LEU A 485 -17.31 1.99 -14.34
CA LEU A 485 -17.20 0.68 -15.00
C LEU A 485 -15.90 0.01 -14.57
N ILE A 486 -15.93 -0.79 -13.50
CA ILE A 486 -14.71 -1.34 -12.87
C ILE A 486 -14.93 -2.75 -12.31
N ASP A 487 -13.84 -3.51 -12.19
CA ASP A 487 -13.74 -4.68 -11.33
C ASP A 487 -12.90 -4.33 -10.08
N ALA A 488 -13.12 -5.03 -8.98
CA ALA A 488 -12.29 -4.91 -7.79
C ALA A 488 -10.84 -5.33 -8.07
N PRO A 489 -9.84 -4.57 -7.60
CA PRO A 489 -8.44 -4.95 -7.70
C PRO A 489 -8.18 -6.31 -7.05
N SER A 490 -7.43 -7.19 -7.74
CA SER A 490 -7.13 -8.51 -7.20
C SER A 490 -6.27 -8.44 -5.94
N LEU A 491 -6.69 -9.16 -4.89
CA LEU A 491 -5.99 -9.20 -3.59
C LEU A 491 -4.70 -10.03 -3.63
N ASN A 492 -4.60 -10.95 -4.60
CA ASN A 492 -3.42 -11.77 -4.78
C ASN A 492 -2.32 -10.96 -5.49
N ARG A 493 -1.61 -10.12 -4.73
CA ARG A 493 -0.32 -9.53 -5.11
C ARG A 493 0.82 -10.54 -5.24
N ARG A 494 0.54 -11.85 -5.25
CA ARG A 494 1.55 -12.81 -5.70
C ARG A 494 1.82 -12.46 -7.15
N TRP A 495 2.95 -11.79 -7.37
CA TRP A 495 3.57 -11.66 -8.67
C TRP A 495 3.68 -13.08 -9.21
N SER A 496 2.72 -13.47 -10.04
CA SER A 496 2.85 -14.71 -10.77
C SER A 496 4.11 -14.53 -11.59
N THR A 497 5.15 -15.29 -11.26
CA THR A 497 6.39 -15.36 -12.02
C THR A 497 6.19 -16.08 -13.36
N ASP A 498 4.95 -16.43 -13.70
CA ASP A 498 4.59 -17.14 -14.91
C ASP A 498 4.58 -16.17 -16.10
N THR A 499 5.77 -15.98 -16.67
CA THR A 499 6.07 -15.13 -17.84
C THR A 499 5.30 -15.51 -19.10
N ASN A 500 4.61 -16.65 -19.13
CA ASN A 500 3.95 -17.17 -20.33
C ASN A 500 2.45 -16.81 -20.46
N SER A 501 1.87 -16.06 -19.52
CA SER A 501 0.48 -15.59 -19.60
C SER A 501 0.38 -14.09 -19.89
N GLU A 502 1.02 -13.65 -20.98
CA GLU A 502 1.19 -12.25 -21.40
C GLU A 502 -0.10 -11.48 -21.76
N GLY A 503 -1.28 -12.12 -21.84
CA GLY A 503 -2.43 -11.52 -22.55
C GLY A 503 -3.45 -10.73 -21.73
N LEU A 504 -3.84 -11.18 -20.52
CA LEU A 504 -5.04 -10.64 -19.85
C LEU A 504 -4.90 -10.36 -18.34
N TYR A 505 -3.76 -10.68 -17.74
CA TYR A 505 -3.45 -10.35 -16.34
C TYR A 505 -2.44 -9.20 -16.23
N ARG A 506 -2.42 -8.32 -17.25
CA ARG A 506 -1.73 -7.03 -17.19
C ARG A 506 -2.31 -6.25 -16.01
N ARG A 507 -1.44 -5.78 -15.11
CA ARG A 507 -1.70 -5.07 -13.84
C ARG A 507 -3.17 -4.59 -13.71
N PRO A 508 -3.95 -5.04 -12.70
CA PRO A 508 -5.32 -4.57 -12.47
C PRO A 508 -5.47 -3.04 -12.51
N GLN A 509 -4.43 -2.32 -12.07
CA GLN A 509 -4.36 -0.85 -12.13
C GLN A 509 -4.14 -0.29 -13.54
N ALA A 510 -3.37 -0.95 -14.40
CA ALA A 510 -3.17 -0.49 -15.79
C ALA A 510 -4.48 -0.60 -16.58
N HIS A 511 -5.26 -1.65 -16.32
CA HIS A 511 -6.55 -1.83 -16.95
C HIS A 511 -7.54 -0.69 -16.61
N LEU A 512 -7.58 -0.25 -15.34
CA LEU A 512 -8.40 0.90 -14.94
C LEU A 512 -7.97 2.20 -15.63
N THR A 513 -6.66 2.42 -15.79
CA THR A 513 -6.14 3.59 -16.54
C THR A 513 -6.51 3.52 -18.02
N ASP A 514 -6.53 2.33 -18.61
CA ASP A 514 -6.89 2.13 -20.02
C ASP A 514 -8.38 2.40 -20.28
N LEU A 515 -9.26 2.16 -19.30
CA LEU A 515 -10.71 2.38 -19.42
C LEU A 515 -11.12 3.85 -19.49
N LEU A 516 -10.42 4.72 -18.75
CA LEU A 516 -10.75 6.15 -18.64
C LEU A 516 -10.84 6.86 -20.01
N PRO A 517 -9.86 6.73 -20.93
CA PRO A 517 -9.91 7.39 -22.23
C PRO A 517 -10.81 6.70 -23.27
N MET A 518 -11.39 5.53 -22.97
CA MET A 518 -12.19 4.79 -23.96
C MET A 518 -13.51 5.50 -24.25
N LYS A 519 -13.89 5.53 -25.54
CA LYS A 519 -15.22 5.97 -25.99
C LYS A 519 -16.27 4.89 -25.71
N ALA A 520 -17.55 5.26 -25.69
CA ALA A 520 -18.69 4.33 -25.56
C ALA A 520 -18.51 3.01 -26.33
N ALA A 521 -18.24 3.08 -27.65
CA ALA A 521 -18.11 1.89 -28.50
C ALA A 521 -16.98 0.94 -28.03
N ASP A 522 -15.86 1.49 -27.60
CA ASP A 522 -14.72 0.71 -27.11
C ASP A 522 -15.03 0.11 -25.72
N ARG A 523 -15.75 0.84 -24.86
CA ARG A 523 -16.24 0.32 -23.56
C ARG A 523 -17.21 -0.84 -23.73
N LEU A 524 -18.11 -0.78 -24.73
CA LEU A 524 -19.02 -1.88 -25.05
C LEU A 524 -18.26 -3.13 -25.51
N ARG A 525 -17.34 -2.97 -26.47
CA ARG A 525 -16.49 -4.07 -26.96
C ARG A 525 -15.64 -4.67 -25.85
N PHE A 526 -15.05 -3.82 -25.01
CA PHE A 526 -14.29 -4.23 -23.84
C PHE A 526 -15.15 -5.07 -22.88
N SER A 527 -16.36 -4.61 -22.57
CA SER A 527 -17.28 -5.31 -21.67
C SER A 527 -17.69 -6.68 -22.21
N VAL A 528 -17.99 -6.78 -23.51
CA VAL A 528 -18.29 -8.07 -24.18
C VAL A 528 -17.08 -9.00 -24.18
N GLN A 529 -15.87 -8.47 -24.36
CA GLN A 529 -14.64 -9.25 -24.25
C GLN A 529 -14.43 -9.77 -22.83
N ALA A 530 -14.62 -8.93 -21.80
CA ALA A 530 -14.50 -9.30 -20.40
C ALA A 530 -15.51 -10.41 -20.04
N PHE A 531 -16.75 -10.28 -20.49
CA PHE A 531 -17.77 -11.32 -20.33
C PHE A 531 -17.38 -12.62 -21.05
N THR A 532 -17.01 -12.55 -22.33
CA THR A 532 -16.69 -13.74 -23.13
C THR A 532 -15.46 -14.47 -22.58
N ALA A 533 -14.43 -13.74 -22.14
CA ALA A 533 -13.24 -14.32 -21.53
C ALA A 533 -13.55 -15.14 -20.27
N ARG A 534 -14.53 -14.70 -19.46
CA ARG A 534 -14.93 -15.41 -18.22
C ARG A 534 -15.92 -16.55 -18.48
N TYR A 535 -16.85 -16.38 -19.42
CA TYR A 535 -18.02 -17.26 -19.54
C TYR A 535 -18.19 -18.02 -20.87
N ALA A 536 -17.24 -17.95 -21.82
CA ALA A 536 -17.35 -18.66 -23.10
C ALA A 536 -17.61 -20.18 -22.94
N ASN A 537 -17.08 -20.79 -21.88
CA ASN A 537 -17.18 -22.23 -21.61
C ASN A 537 -18.22 -22.58 -20.53
N VAL A 538 -19.02 -21.62 -20.09
CA VAL A 538 -20.03 -21.82 -19.03
C VAL A 538 -21.38 -22.15 -19.66
N PRO A 539 -22.04 -23.27 -19.29
CA PRO A 539 -23.36 -23.60 -19.80
C PRO A 539 -24.42 -22.52 -19.45
N PRO A 540 -25.37 -22.20 -20.36
CA PRO A 540 -26.38 -21.15 -20.13
C PRO A 540 -27.16 -21.30 -18.81
N ALA A 541 -27.49 -22.53 -18.42
CA ALA A 541 -28.22 -22.82 -17.19
C ALA A 541 -27.46 -22.45 -15.90
N ARG A 542 -26.13 -22.31 -15.95
CA ARG A 542 -25.29 -21.93 -14.81
C ARG A 542 -24.79 -20.49 -14.90
N LEU A 543 -25.09 -19.79 -15.98
CA LEU A 543 -24.53 -18.49 -16.28
C LEU A 543 -24.95 -17.44 -15.25
N ALA A 544 -26.25 -17.36 -14.94
CA ALA A 544 -26.78 -16.41 -13.95
C ALA A 544 -26.15 -16.62 -12.57
N SER A 545 -26.17 -17.85 -12.05
CA SER A 545 -25.58 -18.19 -10.75
C SER A 545 -24.06 -17.92 -10.69
N ASN A 546 -23.33 -18.18 -11.77
CA ASN A 546 -21.89 -17.87 -11.82
C ASN A 546 -21.62 -16.37 -11.84
N LEU A 547 -22.42 -15.60 -12.58
CA LEU A 547 -22.28 -14.14 -12.67
C LEU A 547 -22.62 -13.48 -11.33
N GLU A 548 -23.66 -13.92 -10.64
CA GLU A 548 -23.97 -13.51 -9.26
C GLU A 548 -22.86 -13.85 -8.26
N GLY A 549 -22.27 -15.04 -8.38
CA GLY A 549 -21.12 -15.46 -7.57
C GLY A 549 -19.87 -14.62 -7.84
N ASP A 550 -19.69 -14.15 -9.07
CA ASP A 550 -18.61 -13.23 -9.42
C ASP A 550 -18.86 -11.81 -8.89
N ILE A 551 -20.09 -11.28 -8.98
CA ILE A 551 -20.46 -9.99 -8.35
C ILE A 551 -20.22 -10.04 -6.83
N SER A 552 -20.64 -11.11 -6.17
CA SER A 552 -20.47 -11.28 -4.72
C SER A 552 -18.99 -11.30 -4.31
N ARG A 553 -18.17 -12.00 -5.10
CA ARG A 553 -16.71 -12.08 -4.89
C ARG A 553 -16.02 -10.76 -5.18
N ASP A 554 -16.44 -10.07 -6.23
CA ASP A 554 -15.94 -8.77 -6.60
C ASP A 554 -16.20 -7.75 -5.49
N LEU A 555 -17.45 -7.65 -5.03
CA LEU A 555 -17.82 -6.75 -3.92
C LEU A 555 -17.10 -7.13 -2.62
N SER A 556 -16.88 -8.43 -2.38
CA SER A 556 -16.06 -8.93 -1.27
C SER A 556 -14.59 -8.50 -1.35
N ASN A 557 -14.04 -8.35 -2.55
CA ASN A 557 -12.69 -7.82 -2.75
C ASN A 557 -12.69 -6.29 -2.66
N MET A 558 -13.74 -5.63 -3.18
CA MET A 558 -13.90 -4.18 -3.16
C MET A 558 -13.91 -3.64 -1.74
N GLN A 559 -14.64 -4.29 -0.83
CA GLN A 559 -14.68 -3.91 0.59
C GLN A 559 -13.33 -4.00 1.31
N THR A 560 -12.33 -4.70 0.76
CA THR A 560 -10.98 -4.77 1.36
C THR A 560 -10.00 -3.79 0.75
N GLN A 561 -10.44 -2.97 -0.23
CA GLN A 561 -9.59 -1.96 -0.83
C GLN A 561 -9.42 -0.79 0.14
N PRO A 562 -8.18 -0.33 0.40
CA PRO A 562 -7.90 0.69 1.42
C PRO A 562 -8.68 2.00 1.25
N ALA A 563 -8.81 2.48 0.00
CA ALA A 563 -9.59 3.69 -0.30
C ALA A 563 -11.08 3.47 0.01
N ILE A 564 -11.61 2.31 -0.36
CA ILE A 564 -13.02 1.96 -0.14
C ILE A 564 -13.30 1.75 1.35
N MET A 565 -12.41 1.08 2.07
CA MET A 565 -12.52 0.85 3.52
C MET A 565 -12.46 2.15 4.32
N ALA A 566 -11.68 3.14 3.87
CA ALA A 566 -11.53 4.41 4.58
C ALA A 566 -12.81 5.25 4.52
N GLU A 567 -13.65 5.07 3.50
CA GLU A 567 -14.77 5.95 3.20
C GLU A 567 -16.13 5.28 3.36
N TYR A 568 -16.28 4.02 2.95
CA TYR A 568 -17.59 3.38 2.78
C TYR A 568 -17.82 2.25 3.78
N ARG A 569 -19.03 2.15 4.32
CA ARG A 569 -19.41 1.16 5.33
C ARG A 569 -20.27 0.03 4.77
N ARG A 570 -21.21 0.34 3.88
CA ARG A 570 -22.21 -0.61 3.37
C ARG A 570 -21.84 -1.07 1.97
N TYR A 571 -22.17 -2.30 1.65
CA TYR A 571 -21.88 -2.91 0.35
C TYR A 571 -23.15 -3.59 -0.10
N VAL A 572 -23.72 -3.13 -1.23
CA VAL A 572 -25.08 -3.45 -1.62
C VAL A 572 -25.09 -3.98 -3.05
N ILE A 573 -25.77 -5.11 -3.24
CA ILE A 573 -26.09 -5.66 -4.57
C ILE A 573 -27.58 -5.44 -4.82
N ILE A 574 -27.91 -4.63 -5.83
CA ILE A 574 -29.28 -4.44 -6.31
C ILE A 574 -29.64 -5.59 -7.23
N LYS A 575 -30.73 -6.28 -6.89
CA LYS A 575 -31.20 -7.49 -7.54
C LYS A 575 -32.44 -7.24 -8.39
N GLY A 576 -32.58 -8.02 -9.44
CA GLY A 576 -33.82 -8.12 -10.19
C GLY A 576 -34.81 -9.07 -9.52
N PRO A 577 -36.10 -8.99 -9.89
CA PRO A 577 -37.15 -9.88 -9.39
C PRO A 577 -36.87 -11.39 -9.51
N SER A 578 -36.02 -11.82 -10.44
CA SER A 578 -35.69 -13.25 -10.65
C SER A 578 -34.48 -13.77 -9.86
N ASP A 579 -33.80 -12.93 -9.08
CA ASP A 579 -32.53 -13.30 -8.45
C ASP A 579 -32.76 -13.97 -7.09
N ASP A 580 -33.14 -15.26 -7.13
CA ASP A 580 -33.46 -16.04 -5.93
C ASP A 580 -32.21 -16.66 -5.26
N HIS A 581 -31.07 -16.70 -5.96
CA HIS A 581 -29.91 -17.50 -5.55
C HIS A 581 -28.89 -16.75 -4.68
N LEU A 582 -29.02 -15.43 -4.56
CA LEU A 582 -28.23 -14.62 -3.65
C LEU A 582 -28.98 -14.46 -2.32
N PRO A 583 -28.66 -15.23 -1.25
CA PRO A 583 -29.26 -15.01 0.05
C PRO A 583 -28.87 -13.64 0.60
N TRP A 584 -29.79 -12.99 1.31
CA TRP A 584 -29.59 -11.70 1.98
C TRP A 584 -28.45 -11.72 3.03
N ASP A 585 -28.09 -12.91 3.53
CA ASP A 585 -27.26 -13.10 4.72
C ASP A 585 -25.89 -13.77 4.45
N LYS A 586 -25.48 -13.94 3.19
CA LYS A 586 -24.11 -14.44 2.90
C LYS A 586 -23.15 -13.29 2.69
N ASP A 587 -22.38 -13.00 3.75
CA ASP A 587 -21.01 -12.44 3.80
C ASP A 587 -20.57 -11.43 2.72
N VAL A 588 -21.49 -10.59 2.23
CA VAL A 588 -21.19 -9.42 1.41
C VAL A 588 -21.75 -8.17 2.06
#